data_AF-A0A1H7Z685-F1
#
_entry.id   AF-A0A1H7Z685-F1
#
_cell.length_a   1.000
_cell.length_b   1.000
_cell.length_c   1.000
_cell.angle_alpha   90.00
_cell.angle_beta   90.00
_cell.angle_gamma   90.00
#
_symmetry.space_group_name_H-M   'P 1'
#
loop_
_entity.id
_entity.type
_entity.pdbx_description
1 polymer ?
#
loop_
_entity_poly.entity_id
_entity_poly.type
_entity_poly.pdbx_seq_one_letter_code
_entity_poly.pdbx_strand_id
1 'polypeptide(L)'
;MAVGLVVLAVQSCAPQPAPGLYDVTLSASGELALVRAVTPAPTIAGIEGAALTAATGRRCTATAAPVIYTLAGDDRDAVLPASAGQRFAGRFPVALDC
;
A
#
# COMPACT_ATOMS: atom_id res chain seq x y z
N MET A 1 -44.77 -1.94 6.82
CA MET A 1 -43.82 -2.54 5.88
C MET A 1 -42.71 -1.53 5.64
N ALA A 2 -41.50 -1.82 6.10
CA ALA A 2 -40.31 -1.03 5.79
C ALA A 2 -39.19 -2.06 5.55
N VAL A 3 -38.86 -2.29 4.29
CA VAL A 3 -37.72 -3.11 3.89
C VAL A 3 -36.49 -2.24 4.08
N GLY A 4 -35.85 -2.38 5.24
CA GLY A 4 -34.55 -1.78 5.50
C GLY A 4 -33.53 -2.47 4.60
N LEU A 5 -33.10 -1.78 3.55
CA LEU A 5 -32.00 -2.19 2.71
C LEU A 5 -30.73 -2.15 3.57
N VAL A 6 -30.35 -3.28 4.16
CA VAL A 6 -29.05 -3.46 4.80
C VAL A 6 -28.03 -3.49 3.66
N VAL A 7 -27.39 -2.36 3.42
CA VAL A 7 -26.17 -2.32 2.61
C VAL A 7 -25.10 -3.02 3.44
N LEU A 8 -24.99 -4.34 3.25
CA LEU A 8 -23.78 -5.07 3.62
C LEU A 8 -22.67 -4.49 2.74
N ALA A 9 -22.00 -3.47 3.25
CA ALA A 9 -20.72 -3.04 2.72
C ALA A 9 -19.80 -4.26 2.85
N VAL A 10 -19.62 -4.98 1.74
CA VAL A 10 -18.56 -5.96 1.56
C VAL A 10 -17.27 -5.15 1.61
N GLN A 11 -16.84 -4.80 2.83
CA GLN A 11 -15.50 -4.31 3.08
C GLN A 11 -14.60 -5.40 2.55
N SER A 12 -13.97 -5.11 1.41
CA SER A 12 -12.91 -5.91 0.83
C SER A 12 -12.02 -6.36 1.98
N CYS A 13 -12.04 -7.65 2.27
CA CYS A 13 -11.16 -8.29 3.23
C CYS A 13 -9.77 -8.39 2.57
N ALA A 14 -9.22 -7.24 2.17
CA ALA A 14 -7.80 -7.11 1.96
C ALA A 14 -7.21 -7.04 3.36
N PRO A 15 -6.24 -7.91 3.73
CA PRO A 15 -5.58 -7.82 5.01
C PRO A 15 -5.02 -6.41 5.16
N GLN A 16 -5.63 -5.60 6.02
CA GLN A 16 -5.06 -4.30 6.35
C GLN A 16 -3.70 -4.59 7.00
N PRO A 17 -2.59 -4.02 6.47
CA PRO A 17 -1.30 -4.25 7.08
C PRO A 17 -1.36 -3.83 8.54
N ALA A 18 -1.05 -4.78 9.44
CA ALA A 18 -1.13 -4.52 10.87
C ALA A 18 -0.26 -3.29 11.23
N PRO A 19 -0.74 -2.40 12.12
CA PRO A 19 0.04 -1.26 12.57
C PRO A 19 1.38 -1.75 13.15
N GLY A 20 2.48 -1.25 12.59
CA GLY A 20 3.84 -1.65 12.96
C GLY A 20 4.60 -2.52 11.94
N LEU A 21 3.96 -2.96 10.84
CA LEU A 21 4.64 -3.73 9.79
C LEU A 21 5.32 -2.87 8.71
N TYR A 22 4.92 -1.60 8.61
CA TYR A 22 5.42 -0.63 7.64
C TYR A 22 5.58 0.73 8.30
N ASP A 23 6.66 1.42 7.95
CA ASP A 23 6.92 2.81 8.32
C ASP A 23 6.73 3.67 7.05
N VAL A 24 5.92 4.72 7.13
CA VAL A 24 5.52 5.50 5.95
C VAL A 24 5.86 6.96 6.16
N THR A 25 6.58 7.53 5.20
CA THR A 25 6.84 8.98 5.12
C THR A 25 6.07 9.56 3.95
N LEU A 26 5.16 10.51 4.20
CA LEU A 26 4.48 11.27 3.15
C LEU A 26 5.30 12.50 2.75
N SER A 27 5.32 12.79 1.45
CA SER A 27 5.81 14.06 0.94
C SER A 27 4.92 15.23 1.37
N ALA A 28 5.48 16.45 1.38
CA ALA A 28 4.73 17.65 1.76
C ALA A 28 3.54 17.96 0.83
N SER A 29 3.59 17.57 -0.45
CA SER A 29 2.43 17.67 -1.36
C SER A 29 1.39 16.57 -1.09
N GLY A 30 1.83 15.43 -0.53
CA GLY A 30 1.02 14.25 -0.28
C GLY A 30 0.73 13.43 -1.52
N GLU A 31 1.43 13.68 -2.63
CA GLU A 31 1.33 12.92 -3.90
C GLU A 31 2.28 11.72 -3.93
N LEU A 32 3.24 11.68 -3.01
CA LEU A 32 4.24 10.61 -2.90
C LEU A 32 4.34 10.13 -1.45
N ALA A 33 4.42 8.82 -1.29
CA ALA A 33 4.70 8.11 -0.06
C ALA A 33 5.97 7.27 -0.23
N LEU A 34 6.84 7.28 0.78
CA LEU A 34 7.97 6.37 0.90
C LEU A 34 7.65 5.35 2.00
N VAL A 35 7.52 4.09 1.62
CA VAL A 35 7.11 3.01 2.51
C VAL A 35 8.28 2.10 2.82
N ARG A 36 8.72 2.06 4.06
CA ARG A 36 9.72 1.11 4.54
C ARG A 36 9.03 -0.13 5.11
N ALA A 37 9.35 -1.28 4.56
CA ALA A 37 8.90 -2.55 5.12
C ALA A 37 9.71 -2.91 6.38
N VAL A 38 9.02 -3.20 7.47
CA VAL A 38 9.59 -3.76 8.71
C VAL A 38 9.24 -5.25 8.83
N THR A 39 8.34 -5.74 7.98
CA THR A 39 8.00 -7.16 7.79
C THR A 39 9.05 -7.90 6.95
N PRO A 40 9.31 -9.20 7.22
CA PRO A 40 10.21 -10.03 6.40
C PRO A 40 9.64 -10.34 5.01
N ALA A 41 8.33 -10.17 4.78
CA ALA A 41 7.67 -10.50 3.51
C ALA A 41 6.77 -9.34 3.05
N PRO A 42 7.34 -8.23 2.56
CA PRO A 42 6.53 -7.14 2.01
C PRO A 42 5.96 -7.52 0.65
N THR A 43 4.77 -7.02 0.33
CA THR A 43 4.09 -7.19 -0.97
C THR A 43 3.76 -5.83 -1.58
N ILE A 44 3.43 -5.78 -2.87
CA ILE A 44 2.96 -4.55 -3.53
C ILE A 44 1.68 -4.04 -2.86
N ALA A 45 0.70 -4.94 -2.64
CA ALA A 45 -0.55 -4.61 -1.96
C ALA A 45 -0.30 -4.07 -0.54
N GLY A 46 0.67 -4.65 0.18
CA GLY A 46 1.03 -4.23 1.53
C GLY A 46 1.60 -2.80 1.56
N ILE A 47 2.51 -2.46 0.64
CA ILE A 47 3.07 -1.10 0.58
C ILE A 47 2.04 -0.08 0.09
N GLU A 48 1.19 -0.43 -0.88
CA GLU A 48 0.10 0.44 -1.36
C GLU A 48 -0.92 0.69 -0.25
N GLY A 49 -1.34 -0.36 0.47
CA GLY A 49 -2.26 -0.25 1.59
C GLY A 49 -1.70 0.56 2.76
N ALA A 50 -0.40 0.43 3.04
CA ALA A 50 0.28 1.25 4.06
C ALA A 50 0.31 2.73 3.65
N ALA A 51 0.59 3.03 2.38
CA ALA A 51 0.56 4.39 1.86
C ALA A 51 -0.85 5.01 1.93
N LEU A 52 -1.90 4.26 1.55
CA LEU A 52 -3.30 4.69 1.69
C LEU A 52 -3.67 4.96 3.15
N THR A 53 -3.25 4.09 4.05
CA THR A 53 -3.50 4.25 5.48
C THR A 53 -2.77 5.46 6.05
N ALA A 54 -1.55 5.77 5.59
CA ALA A 54 -0.87 6.99 5.99
C ALA A 54 -1.57 8.25 5.44
N ALA A 55 -2.17 8.16 4.26
CA ALA A 55 -2.97 9.22 3.64
C ALA A 55 -4.43 9.28 4.13
N THR A 56 -4.76 8.59 5.24
CA THR A 56 -6.14 8.52 5.77
C THR A 56 -6.74 9.92 5.93
N GLY A 57 -7.88 10.15 5.27
CA GLY A 57 -8.56 11.45 5.20
C GLY A 57 -8.63 12.03 3.78
N ARG A 58 -7.85 11.48 2.84
CA ARG A 58 -7.91 11.82 1.42
C ARG A 58 -8.42 10.59 0.66
N ARG A 59 -9.39 10.75 -0.26
CA ARG A 59 -9.88 9.66 -1.13
C ARG A 59 -8.87 9.42 -2.25
N CYS A 60 -7.68 8.96 -1.90
CA CYS A 60 -6.63 8.70 -2.86
C CYS A 60 -6.67 7.26 -3.37
N THR A 61 -6.07 7.05 -4.54
CA THR A 61 -5.54 5.76 -4.95
C THR A 61 -4.04 5.74 -4.70
N ALA A 62 -3.48 4.57 -4.37
CA ALA A 62 -2.04 4.39 -4.19
C ALA A 62 -1.52 3.43 -5.25
N THR A 63 -0.42 3.80 -5.91
CA THR A 63 0.21 3.00 -6.95
C THR A 63 1.70 2.89 -6.67
N ALA A 64 2.19 1.68 -6.42
CA ALA A 64 3.62 1.44 -6.27
C ALA A 64 4.36 1.76 -7.58
N ALA A 65 5.61 2.22 -7.48
CA ALA A 65 6.37 2.60 -8.66
C ALA A 65 6.50 1.42 -9.67
N PRO A 66 6.46 1.67 -10.99
CA PRO A 66 6.49 0.61 -12.01
C PRO A 66 7.68 -0.34 -11.90
N VAL A 67 8.84 0.18 -11.48
CA VAL A 67 10.04 -0.62 -11.25
C VAL A 67 9.83 -1.70 -10.17
N ILE A 68 8.93 -1.49 -9.21
CA ILE A 68 8.59 -2.49 -8.19
C ILE A 68 7.80 -3.64 -8.84
N TYR A 69 6.81 -3.33 -9.68
CA TYR A 69 6.05 -4.31 -10.46
C TYR A 69 6.96 -5.16 -11.34
N THR A 70 7.93 -4.54 -12.03
CA THR A 70 8.89 -5.29 -12.86
C THR A 70 9.77 -6.26 -12.06
N LEU A 71 9.93 -6.06 -10.75
CA LEU A 71 10.77 -6.89 -9.89
C LEU A 71 10.01 -8.01 -9.20
N ALA A 72 8.75 -7.79 -8.84
CA ALA A 72 7.92 -8.77 -8.13
C ALA A 72 6.99 -9.58 -9.05
N GLY A 73 6.92 -9.21 -10.33
CA GLY A 73 5.82 -9.62 -11.21
C GLY A 73 4.61 -8.75 -10.92
N ASP A 74 3.74 -8.54 -11.91
CA ASP A 74 2.55 -7.68 -11.77
C ASP A 74 1.47 -8.21 -10.80
N ASP A 75 1.81 -9.22 -10.00
CA ASP A 75 1.01 -9.76 -8.92
C ASP A 75 1.17 -8.90 -7.65
N ARG A 76 0.06 -8.34 -7.18
CA ARG A 76 0.08 -7.43 -6.02
C ARG A 76 0.34 -8.14 -4.70
N ASP A 77 0.01 -9.43 -4.62
CA ASP A 77 0.17 -10.23 -3.40
C ASP A 77 1.50 -10.99 -3.39
N ALA A 78 2.26 -10.94 -4.48
CA ALA A 78 3.60 -11.51 -4.54
C ALA A 78 4.54 -10.81 -3.55
N VAL A 79 5.34 -11.62 -2.86
CA VAL A 79 6.38 -11.12 -1.96
C VAL A 79 7.46 -10.44 -2.79
N LEU A 80 7.73 -9.18 -2.47
CA LEU A 80 8.79 -8.40 -3.09
C LEU A 80 10.13 -9.09 -2.84
N PRO A 81 10.96 -9.32 -3.89
CA PRO A 81 12.26 -9.90 -3.70
C PRO A 81 13.14 -8.95 -2.86
N ALA A 82 14.05 -9.50 -2.06
CA ALA A 82 14.95 -8.71 -1.22
C ALA A 82 15.75 -7.65 -2.02
N SER A 83 16.05 -7.95 -3.29
CA SER A 83 16.71 -7.04 -4.23
C SER A 83 15.90 -5.77 -4.50
N ALA A 84 14.57 -5.82 -4.47
CA ALA A 84 13.72 -4.64 -4.59
C ALA A 84 13.94 -3.70 -3.40
N GLY A 85 13.95 -4.23 -2.17
CA GLY A 85 14.25 -3.43 -0.97
C GLY A 85 15.62 -2.77 -1.05
N GLN A 86 16.66 -3.49 -1.48
CA GLN A 86 18.01 -2.95 -1.62
C GLN A 86 18.09 -1.79 -2.62
N ARG A 87 17.37 -1.87 -3.75
CA ARG A 87 17.38 -0.82 -4.78
C ARG A 87 16.81 0.51 -4.33
N PHE A 88 15.93 0.50 -3.33
CA PHE A 88 15.34 1.72 -2.79
C PHE A 88 15.80 2.03 -1.36
N ALA A 89 16.98 1.57 -0.96
CA ALA A 89 17.51 1.77 0.39
C ALA A 89 16.52 1.35 1.50
N GLY A 90 15.74 0.30 1.23
CA GLY A 90 14.69 -0.22 2.10
C GLY A 90 13.36 0.53 2.06
N ARG A 91 13.17 1.51 1.15
CA ARG A 91 11.98 2.38 1.09
C ARG A 91 11.32 2.33 -0.28
N PHE A 92 10.15 1.73 -0.38
CA PHE A 92 9.39 1.60 -1.61
C PHE A 92 8.61 2.87 -1.93
N PRO A 93 8.86 3.51 -3.09
CA PRO A 93 8.06 4.66 -3.52
C PRO A 93 6.67 4.23 -4.00
N VAL A 94 5.66 4.93 -3.49
CA VAL A 94 4.24 4.77 -3.84
C VAL A 94 3.68 6.14 -4.18
N ALA A 95 3.12 6.28 -5.37
CA ALA A 95 2.39 7.49 -5.78
C ALA A 95 0.99 7.47 -5.19
N LEU A 96 0.49 8.62 -4.77
CA LEU A 96 -0.86 8.86 -4.27
C LEU A 96 -1.56 9.81 -5.22
N ASP A 97 -2.70 9.40 -5.76
CA ASP A 97 -3.53 10.21 -6.65
C ASP A 97 -4.89 10.46 -5.96
N CYS A 98 -5.12 11.72 -5.59
CA CYS A 98 -6.32 12.25 -4.94
C CYS A 98 -6.71 13.55 -5.66
#